data_AF-A0A3Q0H7M5-F1
#
_entry.id   AF-A0A3Q0H7M5-F1
#
_cell.length_a   1.000
_cell.length_b   1.000
_cell.length_c   1.000
_cell.angle_alpha   90.00
_cell.angle_beta   90.00
_cell.angle_gamma   90.00
#
_symmetry.space_group_name_H-M   'P 1'
#
loop_
_entity.id
_entity.type
_entity.pdbx_description
1 polymer ?
#
loop_
_entity_poly.entity_id
_entity_poly.type
_entity_poly.pdbx_seq_one_letter_code
_entity_poly.pdbx_strand_id
1 'polypeptide(L)'
;MAEQAESIDNPLHEAAKRGNLSWLRECLDNRVGVNGLDKAGNTALYWACHGGHKDIVEVLFTQPNVELNQQNKLGDTALHAAAWKGYADIVEMLLAKGARTDIRNNEKKLALDMATNAASASLLKKKQGPDIMRTLSNAEEYLDDEDSD
;
A
#
# COMPACT_ATOMS: atom_id res chain seq x y z
N MET A 1 -12.93 18.11 22.50
CA MET A 1 -13.59 16.83 22.75
C MET A 1 -13.73 16.14 21.40
N ALA A 2 -12.80 15.26 21.06
CA ALA A 2 -12.85 14.51 19.81
C ALA A 2 -13.92 13.41 19.98
N GLU A 3 -15.09 13.64 19.40
CA GLU A 3 -16.19 12.69 19.42
C GLU A 3 -15.81 11.51 18.52
N GLN A 4 -15.17 10.51 19.14
CA GLN A 4 -14.97 9.20 18.56
C GLN A 4 -16.34 8.52 18.54
N ALA A 5 -17.08 8.71 17.45
CA ALA A 5 -18.25 7.92 17.16
C ALA A 5 -17.78 6.52 16.73
N GLU A 6 -17.80 5.59 17.68
CA GLU A 6 -17.83 4.16 17.42
C GLU A 6 -19.12 3.83 16.66
N SER A 7 -19.11 3.96 15.34
CA SER A 7 -20.25 3.56 14.54
C SER A 7 -19.83 2.87 13.27
N ILE A 8 -20.77 2.17 12.69
CA ILE A 8 -20.75 1.37 11.48
C ILE A 8 -20.69 2.31 10.23
N ASP A 9 -20.31 3.58 10.45
CA ASP A 9 -20.51 4.77 9.62
C ASP A 9 -19.18 5.34 9.11
N ASN A 10 -18.49 4.55 8.29
CA ASN A 10 -17.39 5.06 7.48
C ASN A 10 -17.86 5.09 6.01
N PRO A 11 -18.81 5.98 5.63
CA PRO A 11 -19.46 5.97 4.32
C PRO A 11 -18.44 6.14 3.18
N LEU A 12 -17.37 6.91 3.41
CA LEU A 12 -16.27 7.04 2.46
C LEU A 12 -15.54 5.71 2.21
N HIS A 13 -15.38 4.87 3.23
CA HIS A 13 -14.73 3.56 3.08
C HIS A 13 -15.63 2.60 2.32
N GLU A 14 -16.93 2.59 2.62
CA GLU A 14 -17.88 1.72 1.93
C GLU A 14 -18.07 2.14 0.46
N ALA A 15 -18.11 3.45 0.18
CA ALA A 15 -18.10 3.97 -1.18
C ALA A 15 -16.82 3.54 -1.93
N ALA A 16 -15.65 3.69 -1.30
CA ALA A 16 -14.38 3.30 -1.89
C ALA A 16 -14.28 1.79 -2.13
N LYS A 17 -14.72 0.96 -1.18
CA LYS A 17 -14.73 -0.50 -1.28
C LYS A 17 -15.62 -1.00 -2.41
N ARG A 18 -16.76 -0.34 -2.63
CA ARG A 18 -17.73 -0.68 -3.67
C ARG A 18 -17.41 -0.07 -5.04
N GLY A 19 -16.48 0.88 -5.12
CA GLY A 19 -16.24 1.64 -6.36
C GLY A 19 -17.36 2.62 -6.69
N ASN A 20 -18.12 3.09 -5.69
CA ASN A 20 -19.22 4.00 -5.92
C ASN A 20 -18.73 5.46 -5.93
N LEU A 21 -18.37 5.94 -7.13
CA LEU A 21 -17.81 7.28 -7.33
C LEU A 21 -18.76 8.41 -6.92
N SER A 22 -20.06 8.28 -7.22
CA SER A 22 -21.06 9.29 -6.87
C SER A 22 -21.19 9.45 -5.37
N TRP A 23 -21.29 8.33 -4.64
CA TRP A 23 -21.37 8.36 -3.18
C TRP A 23 -20.06 8.81 -2.53
N LEU A 24 -18.90 8.44 -3.10
CA LEU A 24 -17.61 8.93 -2.64
C LEU A 24 -17.53 10.46 -2.72
N ARG A 25 -17.95 11.05 -3.85
CA ARG A 25 -17.98 12.50 -4.03
C ARG A 25 -18.91 13.18 -3.02
N GLU A 26 -20.10 12.64 -2.82
CA GLU A 26 -21.03 13.14 -1.81
C GLU A 26 -20.42 13.12 -0.40
N CYS A 27 -19.68 12.05 -0.05
CA CYS A 27 -18.98 11.98 1.24
C CYS A 27 -17.90 13.08 1.37
N LEU A 28 -17.14 13.33 0.30
CA LEU A 28 -16.10 14.37 0.29
C LEU A 28 -16.70 15.78 0.38
N ASP A 29 -17.82 16.02 -0.31
CA ASP A 29 -18.57 17.29 -0.27
C ASP A 29 -19.12 17.55 1.15
N ASN A 30 -19.54 16.50 1.85
CA ASN A 30 -19.95 16.54 3.25
C ASN A 30 -18.77 16.64 4.25
N ARG A 31 -17.54 16.90 3.76
CA ARG A 31 -16.32 17.07 4.55
C ARG A 31 -15.96 15.87 5.44
N VAL A 32 -16.32 14.66 5.01
CA VAL A 32 -15.87 13.43 5.68
C VAL A 32 -14.33 13.35 5.58
N GLY A 33 -13.67 13.04 6.70
CA GLY A 33 -12.21 12.97 6.76
C GLY A 33 -11.63 11.87 5.85
N VAL A 34 -10.81 12.26 4.87
CA VAL A 34 -10.25 11.36 3.84
C VAL A 34 -9.32 10.27 4.41
N ASN A 35 -8.62 10.58 5.50
CA ASN A 35 -7.68 9.68 6.19
C ASN A 35 -8.29 8.99 7.42
N GLY A 36 -9.62 9.05 7.57
CA GLY A 36 -10.29 8.29 8.63
C GLY A 36 -9.94 6.81 8.54
N LEU A 37 -9.89 6.14 9.69
CA LEU A 37 -9.57 4.72 9.78
C LEU A 37 -10.83 3.92 10.12
N ASP A 38 -11.01 2.77 9.49
CA ASP A 38 -12.02 1.79 9.92
C ASP A 38 -11.52 0.96 11.13
N LYS A 39 -12.37 0.04 11.60
CA LYS A 39 -12.05 -0.86 12.74
C LYS A 39 -10.84 -1.77 12.49
N ALA A 40 -10.44 -1.98 11.23
CA ALA A 40 -9.27 -2.74 10.85
C ALA A 40 -8.04 -1.85 10.60
N GLY A 41 -8.15 -0.53 10.78
CA GLY A 41 -7.08 0.43 10.53
C GLY A 41 -6.89 0.77 9.05
N ASN A 42 -7.84 0.42 8.17
CA ASN A 42 -7.74 0.76 6.76
C ASN A 42 -8.26 2.18 6.52
N THR A 43 -7.67 2.86 5.54
CA THR A 43 -8.20 4.11 4.96
C THR A 43 -9.16 3.81 3.81
N ALA A 44 -9.91 4.81 3.36
CA ALA A 44 -10.67 4.72 2.11
C ALA A 44 -9.76 4.41 0.90
N LEU A 45 -8.54 4.96 0.88
CA LEU A 45 -7.55 4.67 -0.16
C LEU A 45 -7.16 3.18 -0.18
N TYR A 46 -6.95 2.55 0.98
CA TYR A 46 -6.69 1.12 1.04
C TYR A 46 -7.80 0.32 0.37
N TRP A 47 -9.07 0.62 0.67
CA TRP A 47 -10.21 -0.09 0.08
C TRP A 47 -10.35 0.15 -1.42
N ALA A 48 -10.09 1.37 -1.90
CA ALA A 48 -10.08 1.67 -3.34
C ALA A 48 -9.00 0.84 -4.06
N CYS A 49 -7.79 0.78 -3.51
CA CYS A 49 -6.68 -0.01 -4.04
C CYS A 49 -6.94 -1.52 -3.95
N HIS A 50 -7.52 -2.01 -2.87
CA HIS A 50 -7.89 -3.42 -2.71
C HIS A 50 -9.02 -3.85 -3.67
N GLY A 51 -9.92 -2.93 -4.00
CA GLY A 51 -11.05 -3.16 -4.91
C GLY A 51 -10.72 -2.97 -6.39
N GLY A 52 -9.58 -2.34 -6.72
CA GLY A 52 -9.20 -2.04 -8.10
C GLY A 52 -9.90 -0.82 -8.69
N HIS A 53 -10.44 0.05 -7.83
CA HIS A 53 -11.27 1.19 -8.25
C HIS A 53 -10.42 2.40 -8.59
N LYS A 54 -9.84 2.39 -9.79
CA LYS A 54 -8.90 3.42 -10.27
C LYS A 54 -9.48 4.84 -10.18
N ASP A 55 -10.71 5.03 -10.59
CA ASP A 55 -11.45 6.30 -10.56
C ASP A 55 -11.59 6.87 -9.15
N ILE A 56 -11.84 6.00 -8.16
CA ILE A 56 -11.86 6.37 -6.74
C ILE A 56 -10.47 6.81 -6.29
N VAL A 57 -9.42 6.07 -6.64
CA VAL A 57 -8.02 6.43 -6.28
C VAL A 57 -7.65 7.79 -6.85
N GLU A 58 -8.01 8.06 -8.11
CA GLU A 58 -7.80 9.36 -8.75
C GLU A 58 -8.50 10.49 -7.99
N VAL A 59 -9.78 10.32 -7.63
CA VAL A 59 -10.51 11.32 -6.84
C VAL A 59 -9.89 11.51 -5.48
N LEU A 60 -9.54 10.44 -4.76
CA LEU A 60 -8.89 10.56 -3.46
C LEU A 60 -7.57 11.35 -3.59
N PHE A 61 -6.77 11.13 -4.64
CA PHE A 61 -5.53 11.87 -4.85
C PHE A 61 -5.69 13.35 -5.17
N THR A 62 -6.90 13.81 -5.52
CA THR A 62 -7.21 15.25 -5.61
C THR A 62 -7.35 15.90 -4.24
N GLN A 63 -7.59 15.12 -3.19
CA GLN A 63 -7.75 15.63 -1.84
C GLN A 63 -6.39 16.03 -1.24
N PRO A 64 -6.35 17.10 -0.42
CA PRO A 64 -5.13 17.51 0.25
C PRO A 64 -4.71 16.49 1.32
N ASN A 65 -3.39 16.31 1.48
CA ASN A 65 -2.78 15.53 2.56
C ASN A 65 -3.28 14.07 2.68
N VAL A 66 -3.56 13.41 1.56
CA VAL A 66 -3.95 11.99 1.56
C VAL A 66 -2.80 11.12 2.08
N GLU A 67 -3.09 10.29 3.08
CA GLU A 67 -2.12 9.37 3.66
C GLU A 67 -1.96 8.13 2.77
N LEU A 68 -0.75 7.93 2.24
CA LEU A 68 -0.41 6.84 1.31
C LEU A 68 0.13 5.61 2.03
N ASN A 69 0.72 5.81 3.21
CA ASN A 69 1.58 4.86 3.89
C ASN A 69 0.98 4.34 5.20
N GLN A 70 -0.27 4.68 5.50
CA GLN A 70 -0.99 4.14 6.66
C GLN A 70 -0.95 2.61 6.62
N GLN A 71 -0.44 2.01 7.69
CA GLN A 71 -0.50 0.57 7.91
C GLN A 71 -1.78 0.21 8.65
N ASN A 72 -2.51 -0.77 8.15
CA ASN A 72 -3.65 -1.35 8.85
C ASN A 72 -3.19 -2.32 9.96
N LYS A 73 -4.12 -3.01 10.62
CA LYS A 73 -3.80 -3.97 11.69
C LYS A 73 -2.92 -5.16 11.24
N LEU A 74 -2.85 -5.45 9.94
CA LEU A 74 -1.96 -6.47 9.36
C LEU A 74 -0.59 -5.90 8.96
N GLY A 75 -0.38 -4.60 9.14
CA GLY A 75 0.81 -3.89 8.67
C GLY A 75 0.75 -3.55 7.18
N ASP A 76 -0.35 -3.84 6.49
CA ASP A 76 -0.47 -3.58 5.05
C ASP A 76 -0.81 -2.12 4.77
N THR A 77 -0.20 -1.58 3.71
CA THR A 77 -0.52 -0.27 3.15
C THR A 77 -1.40 -0.40 1.90
N ALA A 78 -1.91 0.72 1.37
CA ALA A 78 -2.64 0.72 0.10
C ALA A 78 -1.81 0.13 -1.07
N LEU A 79 -0.48 0.31 -1.03
CA LEU A 79 0.43 -0.26 -2.03
C LEU A 79 0.55 -1.79 -1.92
N HIS A 80 0.54 -2.35 -0.69
CA HIS A 80 0.49 -3.80 -0.49
C HIS A 80 -0.79 -4.38 -1.09
N ALA A 81 -1.94 -3.74 -0.84
CA ALA A 81 -3.21 -4.19 -1.39
C ALA A 81 -3.24 -4.18 -2.92
N ALA A 82 -2.82 -3.08 -3.56
CA ALA A 82 -2.78 -2.98 -5.02
C ALA A 82 -1.82 -4.00 -5.65
N ALA A 83 -0.65 -4.21 -5.05
CA ALA A 83 0.33 -5.20 -5.52
C ALA A 83 -0.19 -6.63 -5.38
N TRP A 84 -0.80 -6.95 -4.24
CA TRP A 84 -1.39 -8.27 -3.99
C TRP A 84 -2.52 -8.60 -4.96
N LYS A 85 -3.35 -7.61 -5.29
CA LYS A 85 -4.41 -7.79 -6.29
C LYS A 85 -3.94 -7.70 -7.73
N GLY A 86 -2.69 -7.27 -7.95
CA GLY A 86 -2.09 -7.17 -9.28
C GLY A 86 -2.58 -5.98 -10.11
N TYR A 87 -3.12 -4.93 -9.48
CA TYR A 87 -3.57 -3.72 -10.18
C TYR A 87 -2.39 -2.80 -10.50
N ALA A 88 -1.66 -3.15 -11.55
CA ALA A 88 -0.40 -2.50 -11.94
C ALA A 88 -0.56 -1.00 -12.23
N ASP A 89 -1.70 -0.59 -12.80
CA ASP A 89 -2.05 0.81 -13.03
C ASP A 89 -2.22 1.59 -11.72
N ILE A 90 -2.89 1.01 -10.71
CA ILE A 90 -3.02 1.60 -9.38
C ILE A 90 -1.67 1.63 -8.65
N VAL A 91 -0.86 0.59 -8.79
CA VAL A 91 0.53 0.57 -8.29
C VAL A 91 1.32 1.73 -8.89
N GLU A 92 1.26 1.93 -10.21
CA GLU A 92 1.93 3.04 -10.88
C GLU A 92 1.47 4.40 -10.34
N MET A 93 0.15 4.59 -10.17
CA MET A 93 -0.39 5.83 -9.61
C MET A 93 0.10 6.11 -8.18
N LEU A 94 0.09 5.10 -7.31
CA LEU A 94 0.59 5.20 -5.93
C LEU A 94 2.08 5.57 -5.93
N LEU A 95 2.88 4.92 -6.77
CA LEU A 95 4.29 5.22 -6.92
C LEU A 95 4.53 6.63 -7.46
N ALA A 96 3.73 7.10 -8.42
CA ALA A 96 3.80 8.47 -8.93
C ALA A 96 3.45 9.51 -7.86
N LYS A 97 2.51 9.19 -6.95
CA LYS A 97 2.14 10.04 -5.81
C LYS A 97 3.16 9.98 -4.66
N GLY A 98 4.15 9.09 -4.72
CA GLY A 98 5.23 9.00 -3.73
C GLY A 98 4.98 8.01 -2.59
N ALA A 99 4.15 6.98 -2.81
CA ALA A 99 3.99 5.89 -1.85
C ALA A 99 5.33 5.18 -1.59
N ARG A 100 5.60 4.83 -0.34
CA ARG A 100 6.82 4.15 0.09
C ARG A 100 6.78 2.67 -0.28
N THR A 101 7.89 2.18 -0.85
CA THR A 101 8.06 0.78 -1.28
C THR A 101 8.84 -0.08 -0.29
N ASP A 102 9.38 0.54 0.77
CA ASP A 102 10.28 -0.06 1.78
C ASP A 102 9.55 -0.45 3.08
N ILE A 103 8.24 -0.21 3.15
CA ILE A 103 7.42 -0.58 4.32
C ILE A 103 7.15 -2.08 4.29
N ARG A 104 7.42 -2.74 5.42
CA ARG A 104 7.10 -4.16 5.64
C ARG A 104 5.83 -4.31 6.44
N ASN A 105 4.97 -5.24 6.03
CA ASN A 105 3.81 -5.65 6.82
C ASN A 105 4.21 -6.58 7.99
N ASN A 106 3.22 -7.06 8.75
CA ASN A 106 3.48 -7.93 9.91
C ASN A 106 4.11 -9.29 9.54
N GLU A 107 3.97 -9.72 8.29
CA GLU A 107 4.64 -10.91 7.75
C GLU A 107 6.07 -10.61 7.25
N LYS A 108 6.59 -9.40 7.51
CA LYS A 108 7.89 -8.90 7.03
C LYS A 108 7.98 -8.76 5.51
N LYS A 109 6.86 -8.79 4.79
CA LYS A 109 6.79 -8.68 3.33
C LYS A 109 6.68 -7.22 2.90
N LEU A 110 7.41 -6.86 1.84
CA LEU A 110 7.22 -5.60 1.11
C LEU A 110 6.06 -5.74 0.13
N ALA A 111 5.57 -4.61 -0.40
CA ALA A 111 4.59 -4.64 -1.49
C ALA A 111 5.11 -5.42 -2.73
N LEU A 112 6.42 -5.42 -2.97
CA LEU A 112 7.05 -6.22 -4.04
C LEU A 112 6.87 -7.73 -3.79
N ASP A 113 7.05 -8.18 -2.55
CA ASP A 113 6.92 -9.60 -2.17
C ASP A 113 5.46 -10.08 -2.26
N MET A 114 4.51 -9.15 -2.16
CA MET A 114 3.09 -9.40 -2.33
C MET A 114 2.63 -9.39 -3.80
N ALA A 115 3.45 -8.91 -4.73
CA ALA A 115 3.04 -8.71 -6.13
C ALA A 115 2.68 -10.03 -6.82
N THR A 116 1.43 -10.17 -7.27
CA THR A 116 0.93 -11.41 -7.90
C THR A 116 1.17 -11.49 -9.40
N ASN A 117 1.57 -10.38 -10.05
CA ASN A 117 1.88 -10.37 -11.47
C ASN A 117 3.17 -9.61 -11.80
N ALA A 118 3.74 -9.94 -12.96
CA ALA A 118 5.00 -9.40 -13.43
C ALA A 118 4.95 -7.88 -13.65
N ALA A 119 3.81 -7.32 -14.07
CA ALA A 119 3.65 -5.90 -14.30
C ALA A 119 3.82 -5.09 -13.00
N SER A 120 3.10 -5.46 -11.94
CA SER A 120 3.19 -4.82 -10.63
C SER A 120 4.59 -4.99 -10.03
N ALA A 121 5.16 -6.21 -10.12
CA ALA A 121 6.51 -6.48 -9.63
C ALA A 121 7.56 -5.65 -10.37
N SER A 122 7.44 -5.48 -11.68
CA SER A 122 8.38 -4.69 -12.49
C SER A 122 8.34 -3.21 -12.13
N LEU A 123 7.15 -2.65 -11.89
CA LEU A 123 6.98 -1.26 -11.45
C LEU A 123 7.62 -1.02 -10.08
N LEU A 124 7.40 -1.94 -9.13
CA LEU A 124 7.95 -1.85 -7.77
C LEU A 124 9.48 -2.00 -7.78
N LYS A 125 10.02 -2.92 -8.60
CA LYS A 125 11.47 -3.06 -8.82
C LYS A 125 12.08 -1.82 -9.45
N LYS A 126 11.42 -1.18 -10.41
CA LYS A 126 11.97 0.01 -11.10
C LYS A 126 12.13 1.21 -10.15
N LYS A 127 11.27 1.33 -9.14
CA LYS A 127 11.33 2.41 -8.14
C LYS A 127 12.37 2.10 -7.04
N GLN A 128 12.63 0.82 -6.78
CA GLN A 128 13.82 0.38 -6.07
C GLN A 128 15.02 0.51 -7.03
N GLY A 129 15.62 1.70 -7.12
CA GLY A 129 16.93 1.85 -7.75
C GLY A 129 17.96 0.84 -7.18
N PRO A 130 19.17 0.70 -7.78
CA PRO A 130 20.12 -0.41 -7.57
C PRO A 130 20.78 -0.49 -6.16
N ASP A 131 20.06 -0.15 -5.10
CA ASP A 131 20.57 -0.02 -3.73
C ASP A 131 20.39 -1.28 -2.87
N ILE A 132 20.08 -2.44 -3.48
CA ILE A 132 20.09 -3.76 -2.80
C ILE A 132 21.21 -4.68 -3.33
N MET A 133 22.26 -4.10 -3.93
CA MET A 133 23.48 -4.82 -4.34
C MET A 133 24.72 -4.32 -3.58
N ARG A 134 24.66 -4.16 -2.25
CA ARG A 134 25.87 -3.79 -1.48
C ARG A 134 26.12 -4.41 -0.11
N THR A 135 25.35 -5.37 0.37
CA THR A 135 25.75 -6.09 1.59
C THR A 135 25.32 -7.53 1.54
N LEU A 136 26.19 -8.38 1.01
CA LEU A 136 26.56 -9.74 1.46
C LEU A 136 27.65 -10.25 0.51
N SER A 137 28.72 -9.46 0.34
CA SER A 137 30.02 -9.97 -0.12
C SER A 137 30.99 -9.67 1.01
N ASN A 138 31.70 -10.71 1.45
CA ASN A 138 32.69 -10.75 2.54
C ASN A 138 32.16 -11.05 3.95
N ALA A 139 31.88 -12.33 4.17
CA ALA A 139 32.17 -13.10 5.40
C ALA A 139 31.75 -14.55 5.06
N GLU A 140 32.59 -15.58 4.95
CA GLU A 140 33.97 -15.80 5.37
C GLU A 140 34.62 -16.76 4.36
N GLU A 141 35.81 -16.39 3.91
CA GLU A 141 36.78 -17.29 3.30
C GLU A 141 37.75 -17.66 4.43
N TYR A 142 37.57 -18.85 5.03
CA TYR A 142 38.54 -19.57 5.86
C TYR A 142 38.18 -21.06 5.67
N LEU A 143 38.77 -21.74 4.68
CA LEU A 143 40.01 -22.52 4.81
C LEU A 143 39.95 -23.45 6.02
N ASP A 144 39.75 -24.75 5.76
CA ASP A 144 40.81 -25.73 5.96
C ASP A 144 40.44 -27.03 5.22
N ASP A 145 40.98 -27.14 4.00
CA ASP A 145 41.28 -28.42 3.37
C ASP A 145 42.57 -28.95 4.01
N GLU A 146 42.50 -29.94 4.90
CA GLU A 146 43.58 -30.91 5.07
C GLU A 146 42.96 -32.28 5.37
N ASP A 147 42.63 -32.99 4.29
CA ASP A 147 42.80 -34.44 4.25
C ASP A 147 44.31 -34.73 4.40
N SER A 148 44.71 -35.37 5.48
CA SER A 148 46.02 -36.02 5.58
C SER A 148 45.92 -37.35 6.34
N ASP A 149 46.10 -38.42 5.56
CA ASP A 149 46.32 -39.86 5.85
C ASP A 149 45.31 -40.66 6.70
#